data_AF-A0A945R1I6-F1
#
_entry.id   AF-A0A945R1I6-F1
#
_cell.length_a   1.000
_cell.length_b   1.000
_cell.length_c   1.000
_cell.angle_alpha   90.00
_cell.angle_beta   90.00
_cell.angle_gamma   90.00
#
_symmetry.space_group_name_H-M   'P 1'
#
loop_
_entity.id
_entity.type
_entity.pdbx_description
1 polymer ?
#
loop_
_entity_poly.entity_id
_entity_poly.type
_entity_poly.pdbx_seq_one_letter_code
_entity_poly.pdbx_strand_id
1 'polypeptide(L)' 'DHRLEREQQILACLKDGLTRIPDMVPVMYTTTDPRMFPAAERSVLSAMIRLIDQGVVSSTQPVSTASDFRLMSD' A
#
# COMPACT_ATOMS: atom_id res chain seq x y z
N ASP A 1 3.81 -4.29 16.33
CA ASP A 1 3.16 -5.37 15.56
C ASP A 1 3.37 -5.05 14.08
N HIS A 2 3.97 -5.96 13.31
CA HIS A 2 4.38 -5.75 11.92
C HIS A 2 3.23 -5.33 10.99
N ARG A 3 1.98 -5.52 11.41
CA ARG A 3 0.78 -5.06 10.70
C ARG A 3 0.59 -3.55 10.78
N LEU A 4 0.75 -2.95 11.97
CA LEU A 4 0.58 -1.51 12.17
C LEU A 4 1.68 -0.71 11.47
N GLU A 5 2.92 -1.22 11.51
CA GLU A 5 4.05 -0.63 10.79
C GLU A 5 3.78 -0.55 9.28
N ARG A 6 3.21 -1.61 8.70
CA ARG A 6 2.92 -1.67 7.25
C ARG A 6 1.93 -0.60 6.82
N GLU A 7 0.89 -0.39 7.60
CA GLU A 7 -0.12 0.61 7.26
C GLU A 7 0.41 2.02 7.43
N GLN A 8 1.19 2.28 8.47
CA GLN A 8 1.85 3.58 8.62
C GLN A 8 2.77 3.88 7.43
N GLN A 9 3.51 2.88 6.95
CA GLN A 9 4.33 3.00 5.74
C GLN A 9 3.47 3.27 4.49
N ILE A 10 2.37 2.54 4.29
CA ILE A 10 1.44 2.79 3.16
C ILE A 10 0.89 4.22 3.21
N LEU A 11 0.43 4.66 4.39
CA LEU A 11 -0.12 6.00 4.58
C LEU A 11 0.95 7.08 4.33
N ALA A 12 2.20 6.84 4.73
CA ALA A 12 3.32 7.73 4.41
C ALA A 12 3.56 7.81 2.91
N CYS A 13 3.63 6.67 2.21
CA CYS A 13 3.78 6.64 0.76
C CYS A 13 2.64 7.39 0.04
N LEU A 14 1.39 7.22 0.48
CA LEU A 14 0.25 7.94 -0.08
C LEU A 14 0.33 9.46 0.16
N LYS A 15 0.82 9.90 1.33
CA LYS A 15 1.09 11.32 1.61
C LYS A 15 2.19 11.88 0.71
N ASP A 16 3.19 11.06 0.40
CA ASP A 16 4.30 11.41 -0.49
C ASP A 16 3.93 11.30 -1.99
N GLY A 17 2.67 10.98 -2.30
CA GLY A 17 2.14 10.92 -3.67
C GLY A 17 2.38 9.61 -4.41
N LEU A 18 2.92 8.58 -3.75
CA LEU A 18 3.01 7.24 -4.32
C LEU A 18 1.62 6.59 -4.24
N THR A 19 0.88 6.57 -5.35
CA THR A 19 -0.52 6.09 -5.38
C THR A 19 -0.67 4.62 -5.73
N ARG A 20 0.42 3.93 -6.11
CA ARG A 20 0.37 2.55 -6.64
C ARG A 20 1.28 1.63 -5.84
N ILE A 21 0.80 0.42 -5.58
CA ILE A 21 1.52 -0.58 -4.77
C ILE A 21 2.93 -0.91 -5.33
N PRO A 22 3.14 -1.09 -6.65
CA PRO A 22 4.47 -1.38 -7.19
C PRO A 22 5.49 -0.26 -6.94
N ASP A 23 5.02 0.98 -6.80
CA ASP A 23 5.89 2.13 -6.52
C ASP A 23 6.20 2.24 -5.02
N MET A 24 5.29 1.78 -4.15
CA MET A 24 5.48 1.72 -2.70
C MET A 24 6.46 0.64 -2.27
N VAL A 25 6.42 -0.54 -2.89
CA VAL A 25 7.17 -1.71 -2.44
C VAL A 25 8.69 -1.46 -2.37
N PRO A 26 9.36 -0.88 -3.37
CA PRO A 26 10.79 -0.58 -3.29
C PRO A 26 11.16 0.38 -2.14
N VAL A 27 10.26 1.29 -1.79
CA VAL A 27 10.44 2.26 -0.68
C VAL A 27 10.24 1.60 0.68
N MET A 28 9.27 0.70 0.80
CA MET A 28 8.93 0.02 2.04
C MET A 28 9.84 -1.18 2.36
N TYR A 29 10.37 -1.83 1.32
CA TYR A 29 11.12 -3.10 1.41
C TYR A 29 12.57 -2.94 0.94
N THR A 30 13.26 -1.90 1.42
CA THR A 30 14.61 -1.50 0.96
C THR A 30 15.69 -2.59 1.06
N THR A 31 15.55 -3.54 1.99
CA THR A 31 16.50 -4.65 2.20
C THR A 31 16.03 -5.98 1.61
N THR A 32 14.93 -5.99 0.86
CA THR A 32 14.34 -7.20 0.29
C THR A 32 14.84 -7.44 -1.13
N ASP A 33 15.17 -8.69 -1.47
CA ASP A 33 15.51 -9.06 -2.86
C ASP A 33 14.33 -8.69 -3.79
N PRO A 34 14.54 -7.92 -4.88
CA PRO A 34 13.48 -7.56 -5.83
C PRO A 34 12.66 -8.74 -6.36
N ARG A 35 13.23 -9.95 -6.39
CA ARG A 35 12.50 -11.19 -6.77
C ARG A 35 11.34 -11.51 -5.82
N MET A 36 11.37 -10.98 -4.59
CA MET A 36 10.33 -11.15 -3.59
C MET A 36 9.26 -10.06 -3.65
N PHE A 37 9.40 -9.04 -4.52
CA PHE A 37 8.42 -7.96 -4.64
C PHE A 37 6.99 -8.45 -4.94
N PRO A 38 6.74 -9.45 -5.79
CA PRO A 38 5.38 -9.97 -5.99
C PRO A 38 4.73 -10.52 -4.71
N ALA A 39 5.52 -11.03 -3.76
CA ALA A 39 5.01 -11.43 -2.46
C ALA A 39 4.75 -10.22 -1.54
N ALA A 40 5.65 -9.23 -1.56
CA ALA A 40 5.49 -7.97 -0.82
C ALA A 40 4.25 -7.18 -1.30
N GLU A 41 4.04 -7.06 -2.61
CA GLU A 41 2.86 -6.39 -3.20
C GLU A 41 1.55 -7.01 -2.73
N ARG A 42 1.48 -8.34 -2.61
CA ARG A 42 0.30 -9.03 -2.05
C ARG A 42 0.09 -8.72 -0.57
N SER A 43 1.18 -8.58 0.20
CA SER A 43 1.10 -8.16 1.60
C SER A 43 0.60 -6.72 1.72
N VAL A 44 1.10 -5.81 0.87
CA VAL A 44 0.63 -4.42 0.80
C VAL A 44 -0.83 -4.36 0.37
N LEU A 45 -1.25 -5.14 -0.62
CA LEU A 45 -2.65 -5.21 -1.07
C LEU A 45 -3.59 -5.62 0.06
N SER A 46 -3.23 -6.62 0.85
CA SER A 46 -4.04 -7.04 2.01
C SER A 46 -4.19 -5.93 3.05
N ALA A 47 -3.12 -5.17 3.33
CA ALA A 47 -3.19 -4.01 4.22
C ALA A 47 -4.01 -2.86 3.62
N MET A 48 -3.89 -2.63 2.31
CA MET A 48 -4.64 -1.61 1.58
C MET A 48 -6.15 -1.88 1.61
N ILE A 49 -6.57 -3.13 1.40
CA ILE A 49 -7.98 -3.54 1.52
C ILE A 49 -8.51 -3.21 2.92
N ARG A 50 -7.73 -3.49 3.98
CA ARG A 50 -8.13 -3.15 5.34
C ARG A 50 -8.26 -1.64 5.55
N LEU A 51 -7.36 -0.84 5.01
CA LEU A 51 -7.45 0.63 5.08
C LEU A 51 -8.67 1.17 4.33
N ILE A 52 -9.07 0.51 3.24
CA ILE A 52 -10.31 0.81 2.50
C ILE A 52 -11.54 0.45 3.35
N ASP A 53 -11.57 -0.75 3.95
CA ASP A 53 -12.67 -1.18 4.83
C ASP A 53 -12.84 -0.24 6.04
N GLN A 54 -11.76 0.43 6.45
CA GLN A 54 -11.77 1.42 7.53
C GLN A 54 -12.12 2.84 7.08
N GLY A 55 -12.31 3.07 5.79
CA GLY A 55 -12.61 4.41 5.24
C GLY A 55 -11.43 5.37 5.29
N VAL A 56 -10.19 4.88 5.42
CA VAL A 56 -8.97 5.72 5.45
C VAL A 56 -8.42 5.93 4.05
N VAL A 57 -8.58 4.93 3.17
CA VAL A 57 -8.09 4.93 1.80
C VAL A 57 -9.26 4.63 0.85
N SER A 58 -9.21 5.17 -0.36
CA SER A 58 -10.13 4.87 -1.45
C SER A 58 -9.38 4.37 -2.69
N SER A 59 -10.05 3.55 -3.50
CA SER A 59 -9.61 3.12 -4.82
C SER A 59 -10.64 3.54 -5.87
N THR A 60 -10.20 4.01 -7.03
CA THR A 60 -11.09 4.43 -8.12
C THR A 60 -11.59 3.26 -8.99
N GLN A 61 -11.05 2.06 -8.76
CA GLN A 61 -11.30 0.85 -9.55
C GLN A 61 -11.42 -0.39 -8.65
N PRO A 62 -11.83 -1.56 -9.19
CA PRO A 62 -11.69 -2.82 -8.47
C PRO A 62 -10.29 -2.96 -7.87
N VAL A 63 -10.22 -3.31 -6.59
CA VAL A 63 -8.98 -3.29 -5.82
C VAL A 63 -8.04 -4.41 -6.29
N SER A 64 -6.84 -4.03 -6.72
CA SER A 64 -5.78 -4.91 -7.22
C SER A 64 -4.41 -4.30 -6.93
N THR A 65 -3.32 -5.03 -7.17
CA THR A 65 -1.97 -4.46 -7.08
C THR A 65 -1.72 -3.34 -8.10
N ALA A 66 -2.48 -3.29 -9.19
CA ALA A 66 -2.32 -2.29 -10.23
C ALA A 66 -3.15 -1.01 -10.00
N SER A 67 -4.05 -1.01 -9.01
CA SER A 67 -5.00 0.08 -8.76
C SER A 67 -4.31 1.33 -8.21
N ASP A 68 -4.92 2.48 -8.46
CA ASP A 68 -4.56 3.74 -7.84
C ASP A 68 -5.33 3.95 -6.54
N PHE A 69 -4.60 4.37 -5.51
CA PHE A 69 -5.10 4.59 -4.15
C PHE A 69 -4.94 6.04 -3.73
N ARG A 70 -5.87 6.54 -2.93
CA ARG A 70 -5.83 7.90 -2.36
C ARG A 70 -6.29 7.89 -0.91
N LEU A 71 -5.68 8.72 -0.08
CA LEU A 71 -6.22 9.00 1.25
C LEU A 71 -7.61 9.61 1.11
N MET A 72 -8.55 9.13 1.92
CA MET A 72 -9.80 9.85 2.11
C MET A 72 -9.45 11.10 2.93
N SER A 73 -9.65 12.28 2.34
CA SER A 73 -9.56 13.53 3.09
C SER A 73 -10.82 13.65 3.94
N ASP A 74 -10.69 14.14 5.18
CA ASP A 74 -11.83 14.64 5.96
C ASP A 74 -12.57 15.75 5.20
#